data_AF-A0A060XYV8-F1
#
_entry.id   AF-A0A060XYV8-F1
#
_cell.length_a   1.000
_cell.length_b   1.000
_cell.length_c   1.000
_cell.angle_alpha   90.00
_cell.angle_beta   90.00
_cell.angle_gamma   90.00
#
_symmetry.space_group_name_H-M   'P 1'
#
loop_
_entity.id
_entity.type
_entity.pdbx_description
1 polymer ?
#
loop_
_entity_poly.entity_id
_entity_poly.type
_entity_poly.pdbx_seq_one_letter_code
_entity_poly.pdbx_strand_id
1 'polypeptide(L)'
;MVLLCTSCSSVFQLVIQFCVSLAVGSLTGDALLHLLPMFLGLHVHSEGTDHSHSEEVPDYICKILVMMAGIYCFYLMETIFSIITTHKDSHHHSLHHHGEESEPHHCDHGKVLEMYLQEKNNKQSISQTDLVESEHSEDTEKAFPEPNQRSREQRLLPYMVTIGDGIHNFADGLAIGAAFSVSWNSGLATSLAVFCHELPHELGDFAILLHSGLSVKKALMLNLGSALTSFIGLYIALTVSTDLATKQWIAAITSGLFLYVGLADMLPTMIHADNRRPWLMFLLQNLGLLSGWGILLLLSLYEENIGF
;
A
#
# COMPACT_ATOMS: atom_id res chain seq x y z
N MET A 1 -29.27 6.34 -14.38
CA MET A 1 -28.49 5.60 -13.36
C MET A 1 -27.07 5.23 -13.85
N VAL A 2 -26.87 4.91 -15.14
CA VAL A 2 -25.54 4.60 -15.72
C VAL A 2 -24.54 5.76 -15.64
N LEU A 3 -24.96 7.01 -15.92
CA LEU A 3 -24.11 8.21 -15.76
C LEU A 3 -23.67 8.47 -14.32
N LEU A 4 -24.51 8.11 -13.34
CA LEU A 4 -24.14 8.17 -11.92
C LEU A 4 -23.12 7.09 -11.58
N CYS A 5 -23.23 5.90 -12.20
CA CYS A 5 -22.31 4.78 -12.01
C CYS A 5 -20.93 5.03 -12.65
N THR A 6 -20.89 5.61 -13.86
CA THR A 6 -19.62 6.01 -14.52
C THR A 6 -18.98 7.20 -13.83
N SER A 7 -19.76 8.21 -13.43
CA SER A 7 -19.23 9.35 -12.65
C SER A 7 -18.73 8.88 -11.28
N CYS A 8 -19.41 7.92 -10.65
CA CYS A 8 -18.94 7.31 -9.40
C CYS A 8 -17.61 6.60 -9.61
N SER A 9 -17.43 5.85 -10.71
CA SER A 9 -16.16 5.19 -11.04
C SER A 9 -15.02 6.17 -11.29
N SER A 10 -15.27 7.26 -12.03
CA SER A 10 -14.24 8.27 -12.31
C SER A 10 -13.91 9.13 -11.08
N VAL A 11 -14.91 9.50 -10.28
CA VAL A 11 -14.69 10.21 -9.00
C VAL A 11 -13.95 9.31 -8.03
N PHE A 12 -14.28 8.03 -7.98
CA PHE A 12 -13.60 7.05 -7.15
C PHE A 12 -12.12 6.94 -7.52
N GLN A 13 -11.77 6.84 -8.80
CA GLN A 13 -10.37 6.85 -9.25
C GLN A 13 -9.62 8.14 -8.86
N LEU A 14 -10.28 9.30 -8.97
CA LEU A 14 -9.71 10.58 -8.53
C LEU A 14 -9.44 10.56 -7.01
N VAL A 15 -10.40 10.08 -6.22
CA VAL A 15 -10.24 9.97 -4.75
C VAL A 15 -9.10 9.02 -4.40
N ILE A 16 -8.98 7.87 -5.06
CA ILE A 16 -7.90 6.91 -4.84
C ILE A 16 -6.54 7.53 -5.15
N GLN A 17 -6.39 8.21 -6.29
CA GLN A 17 -5.15 8.89 -6.65
C GLN A 17 -4.78 10.01 -5.67
N PHE A 18 -5.78 10.77 -5.21
CA PHE A 18 -5.57 11.75 -4.14
C PHE A 18 -5.11 11.08 -2.85
N CYS A 19 -5.76 10.00 -2.41
CA CYS A 19 -5.38 9.28 -1.20
C CYS A 19 -3.96 8.70 -1.28
N VAL A 20 -3.57 8.06 -2.39
CA VAL A 20 -2.21 7.54 -2.58
C VAL A 20 -1.19 8.68 -2.54
N SER A 21 -1.43 9.79 -3.24
CA SER A 21 -0.51 10.94 -3.22
C SER A 21 -0.44 11.64 -1.85
N LEU A 22 -1.55 11.68 -1.11
CA LEU A 22 -1.60 12.15 0.28
C LEU A 22 -0.80 11.22 1.21
N ALA A 23 -0.90 9.90 1.02
CA ALA A 23 -0.13 8.91 1.78
C ALA A 23 1.38 9.06 1.53
N VAL A 24 1.80 9.16 0.27
CA VAL A 24 3.21 9.42 -0.09
C VAL A 24 3.71 10.70 0.56
N GLY A 25 2.95 11.79 0.47
CA GLY A 25 3.31 13.08 1.08
C GLY A 25 3.39 12.99 2.59
N SER A 26 2.45 12.28 3.22
CA SER A 26 2.40 12.16 4.69
C SER A 26 3.52 11.28 5.23
N LEU A 27 3.81 10.12 4.62
CA LEU A 27 4.89 9.22 5.04
C LEU A 27 6.27 9.87 4.87
N THR A 28 6.52 10.46 3.70
CA THR A 28 7.79 11.16 3.43
C THR A 28 7.94 12.43 4.27
N GLY A 29 6.84 13.15 4.50
CA GLY A 29 6.79 14.31 5.39
C GLY A 29 7.10 13.93 6.83
N ASP A 30 6.49 12.88 7.37
CA ASP A 30 6.71 12.44 8.75
C ASP A 30 8.15 11.95 8.95
N ALA A 31 8.66 11.16 8.00
CA ALA A 31 10.05 10.70 8.02
C ALA A 31 11.06 11.86 8.07
N LEU A 32 10.89 12.88 7.20
CA LEU A 32 11.90 13.93 7.02
C LEU A 32 11.72 15.12 7.96
N LEU A 33 10.48 15.51 8.28
CA LEU A 33 10.20 16.72 9.06
C LEU A 33 10.00 16.43 10.55
N HIS A 34 9.65 15.20 10.93
CA HIS A 34 9.37 14.83 12.32
C HIS A 34 10.39 13.83 12.87
N LEU A 35 10.50 12.65 12.26
CA LEU A 35 11.34 11.57 12.77
C LEU A 35 12.84 11.86 12.63
N LEU A 36 13.28 12.36 11.47
CA LEU A 36 14.68 12.66 11.20
C LEU A 36 15.27 13.70 12.18
N PRO A 37 14.67 14.89 12.40
CA PRO A 37 15.17 15.83 13.41
C PRO A 37 15.16 15.26 14.82
N MET A 38 14.17 14.43 15.15
CA MET A 38 14.01 13.82 16.47
C MET A 38 15.13 12.84 16.80
N PHE A 39 15.41 11.86 15.95
CA PHE A 39 16.44 10.86 16.27
C PHE A 39 17.86 11.43 16.16
N LEU A 40 18.06 12.44 15.30
CA LEU A 40 19.33 13.17 15.22
C LEU A 40 19.57 14.12 16.41
N GLY A 41 18.57 14.33 17.27
CA GLY A 41 18.69 15.20 18.44
C GLY A 41 18.70 16.69 18.11
N LEU A 42 18.29 17.09 16.91
CA LEU A 42 18.23 18.50 16.50
C LEU A 42 17.10 19.27 17.21
N HIS A 43 16.14 18.56 17.81
CA HIS A 43 14.97 19.13 18.50
C HIS A 43 15.02 19.00 20.04
N VAL A 44 16.17 18.67 20.62
CA VAL A 44 16.34 18.61 22.07
C VAL A 44 17.38 19.62 22.50
N HIS A 45 16.91 20.80 22.93
CA HIS A 45 17.69 21.66 23.81
C HIS A 45 17.84 20.96 25.16
N SER A 46 18.81 20.07 25.28
CA SER A 46 19.33 19.65 26.59
C SER A 46 20.82 19.91 26.60
N GLU A 47 21.17 20.92 27.39
CA GLU A 47 22.51 21.38 27.67
C GLU A 47 23.37 20.28 28.32
N GLY A 48 24.66 20.28 27.96
CA GLY A 48 25.73 19.71 28.78
C GLY A 48 26.08 18.25 28.51
N THR A 49 27.25 17.99 27.92
CA THR A 49 28.45 17.52 28.66
C THR A 49 29.56 17.16 27.68
N ASP A 50 30.65 17.90 27.80
CA ASP A 50 32.07 17.61 27.57
C ASP A 50 32.55 16.66 26.45
N HIS A 51 33.46 17.24 25.67
CA HIS A 51 34.42 16.59 24.79
C HIS A 51 35.15 15.42 25.47
N SER A 52 34.97 14.22 24.94
CA SER A 52 36.00 13.17 25.04
C SER A 52 36.23 12.56 23.66
N HIS A 53 37.50 12.61 23.24
CA HIS A 53 37.97 12.01 22.00
C HIS A 53 38.07 10.49 22.18
N SER A 54 37.08 9.74 21.69
CA SER A 54 37.26 8.37 21.24
C SER A 54 36.97 8.32 19.75
N GLU A 55 37.71 7.50 19.00
CA GLU A 55 37.45 7.15 17.60
C GLU A 55 36.16 6.31 17.49
N GLU A 56 35.07 6.81 18.04
CA GLU A 56 33.74 6.23 17.94
C GLU A 56 32.98 6.95 16.84
N VAL A 57 32.36 6.17 15.96
CA VAL A 57 31.45 6.68 14.94
C VAL A 57 30.43 7.60 15.63
N PRO A 58 30.31 8.87 15.24
CA PRO A 58 29.36 9.79 15.86
C PRO A 58 27.97 9.17 15.97
N ASP A 59 27.29 9.31 17.12
CA ASP A 59 25.99 8.68 17.41
C ASP A 59 24.95 8.91 16.29
N TYR A 60 24.96 10.09 15.68
CA TYR A 60 24.10 10.42 14.55
C TYR A 60 24.37 9.58 13.29
N ILE A 61 25.63 9.18 13.03
CA ILE A 61 25.98 8.29 11.92
C ILE A 61 25.41 6.90 12.17
N CYS A 62 25.51 6.37 13.40
CA CYS A 62 24.91 5.08 13.73
C CYS A 62 23.39 5.07 13.52
N LYS A 63 22.69 6.15 13.90
CA LYS A 63 21.24 6.27 13.68
C LYS A 63 20.87 6.40 12.21
N ILE A 64 21.62 7.17 11.41
CA ILE A 64 21.42 7.22 9.96
C ILE A 64 21.70 5.85 9.32
N LEU A 65 22.71 5.11 9.77
CA LEU A 65 22.97 3.73 9.32
C LEU A 65 21.81 2.80 9.66
N VAL A 66 21.18 2.96 10.82
CA VAL A 66 19.97 2.21 11.19
C VAL A 66 18.78 2.59 10.32
N MET A 67 18.60 3.86 9.98
CA MET A 67 17.59 4.28 9.00
C MET A 67 17.84 3.63 7.63
N MET A 68 19.09 3.62 7.15
CA MET A 68 19.47 2.92 5.92
C MET A 68 19.25 1.41 6.01
N ALA A 69 19.55 0.80 7.16
CA ALA A 69 19.28 -0.61 7.41
C ALA A 69 17.78 -0.92 7.40
N GLY A 70 16.95 0.00 7.90
CA GLY A 70 15.48 -0.07 7.79
C GLY A 70 15.02 -0.13 6.35
N ILE A 71 15.47 0.81 5.50
CA ILE A 71 15.20 0.83 4.05
C ILE A 71 15.63 -0.51 3.41
N TYR A 72 16.85 -0.96 3.69
CA TYR A 72 17.40 -2.19 3.10
C TYR A 72 16.67 -3.45 3.58
N CYS A 73 16.26 -3.49 4.85
CA CYS A 73 15.50 -4.61 5.41
C CYS A 73 14.15 -4.75 4.70
N PHE A 74 13.46 -3.64 4.47
CA PHE A 74 12.19 -3.64 3.75
C PHE A 74 12.34 -4.01 2.27
N TYR A 75 13.37 -3.49 1.61
CA TYR A 75 13.75 -3.94 0.28
C TYR A 75 13.99 -5.46 0.21
N LEU A 76 14.74 -6.01 1.18
CA LEU A 76 14.98 -7.44 1.26
C LEU A 76 13.70 -8.22 1.52
N MET A 77 12.83 -7.76 2.42
CA MET A 77 11.53 -8.38 2.70
C MET A 77 10.68 -8.46 1.44
N GLU A 78 10.54 -7.35 0.71
CA GLU A 78 9.79 -7.29 -0.54
C GLU A 78 10.42 -8.17 -1.63
N THR A 79 11.75 -8.12 -1.78
CA THR A 79 12.47 -8.95 -2.77
C THR A 79 12.32 -10.43 -2.47
N ILE A 80 12.47 -10.84 -1.21
CA ILE A 80 12.30 -12.24 -0.77
C ILE A 80 10.84 -12.66 -1.00
N PHE A 81 9.88 -11.82 -0.66
CA PHE A 81 8.47 -12.07 -0.91
C PHE A 81 8.19 -12.28 -2.40
N SER A 82 8.71 -11.39 -3.26
CA SER A 82 8.60 -11.49 -4.72
C SER A 82 9.22 -12.79 -5.25
N ILE A 83 10.42 -13.16 -4.77
CA ILE A 83 11.08 -14.42 -5.16
C ILE A 83 10.28 -15.64 -4.71
N ILE A 84 9.77 -15.68 -3.46
CA ILE A 84 8.98 -16.80 -2.94
C ILE A 84 7.69 -16.97 -3.75
N THR A 85 7.05 -15.85 -4.08
CA THR A 85 5.83 -15.82 -4.89
C THR A 85 6.13 -16.33 -6.30
N THR A 86 7.20 -15.85 -6.93
CA THR A 86 7.61 -16.21 -8.31
C THR A 86 8.13 -17.65 -8.44
N HIS A 87 8.85 -18.17 -7.45
CA HIS A 87 9.41 -19.53 -7.48
C HIS A 87 8.32 -20.61 -7.38
N LYS A 88 7.14 -20.25 -6.87
CA LYS A 88 5.97 -21.14 -6.85
C LYS A 88 5.33 -21.29 -8.24
N ASP A 89 5.50 -20.30 -9.12
CA ASP A 89 5.02 -20.33 -10.50
C ASP A 89 6.00 -21.05 -11.45
N SER A 90 7.30 -21.02 -11.15
CA SER A 90 8.34 -21.62 -12.03
C SER A 90 8.43 -23.15 -12.03
N HIS A 91 7.70 -23.88 -11.18
CA HIS A 91 7.77 -25.34 -11.15
C HIS A 91 6.79 -26.07 -12.10
N HIS A 92 6.01 -25.36 -12.93
CA HIS A 92 5.07 -26.01 -13.85
C HIS A 92 5.05 -25.50 -15.29
N HIS A 93 5.89 -24.53 -15.68
CA HIS A 93 5.95 -24.08 -17.08
C HIS A 93 6.95 -24.89 -17.92
N SER A 94 6.53 -26.10 -18.29
CA SER A 94 7.08 -26.79 -19.45
C SER A 94 5.94 -27.27 -20.36
N LEU A 95 5.23 -26.34 -21.02
CA LEU A 95 4.65 -26.53 -22.37
C LEU A 95 3.92 -25.25 -22.86
N HIS A 96 4.37 -24.70 -24.00
CA HIS A 96 3.71 -23.82 -24.98
C HIS A 96 2.93 -22.57 -24.47
N HIS A 97 3.27 -21.33 -24.83
CA HIS A 97 3.27 -20.73 -26.18
C HIS A 97 4.01 -19.37 -26.19
N HIS A 98 4.48 -18.97 -27.38
CA HIS A 98 5.22 -17.74 -27.67
C HIS A 98 4.46 -16.43 -27.43
N GLY A 99 5.18 -15.41 -26.94
CA GLY A 99 5.07 -14.02 -27.41
C GLY A 99 4.50 -13.00 -26.43
N GLU A 100 5.35 -12.43 -25.58
CA GLU A 100 5.57 -10.99 -25.31
C GLU A 100 6.34 -10.87 -23.98
N GLU A 101 7.47 -10.16 -24.01
CA GLU A 101 8.28 -9.86 -22.82
C GLU A 101 7.50 -8.91 -21.91
N SER A 102 6.87 -9.43 -20.86
CA SER A 102 6.27 -8.62 -19.80
C SER A 102 7.21 -8.56 -18.59
N GLU A 103 7.64 -7.33 -18.28
CA GLU A 103 8.41 -6.89 -17.12
C GLU A 103 7.89 -7.46 -15.78
N PRO A 104 8.75 -7.52 -14.74
CA PRO A 104 8.42 -8.20 -13.48
C PRO A 104 7.15 -7.61 -12.87
N HIS A 105 6.17 -8.48 -12.61
CA HIS A 105 4.88 -8.15 -12.01
C HIS A 105 5.05 -7.55 -10.61
N HIS A 106 5.23 -6.23 -10.55
CA HIS A 106 4.62 -5.45 -9.49
C HIS A 106 3.11 -5.60 -9.69
N CYS A 107 2.42 -6.30 -8.78
CA CYS A 107 0.97 -6.37 -8.80
C CYS A 107 0.44 -4.96 -8.53
N ASP A 108 0.24 -4.17 -9.59
CA ASP A 108 -0.42 -2.88 -9.52
C ASP A 108 -1.91 -3.13 -9.19
N HIS A 109 -2.19 -3.28 -7.90
CA HIS A 109 -3.52 -3.51 -7.35
C HIS A 109 -4.51 -2.42 -7.79
N GLY A 110 -4.02 -1.18 -8.00
CA GLY A 110 -4.80 -0.06 -8.53
C GLY A 110 -5.25 -0.29 -9.98
N LYS A 111 -4.34 -0.74 -10.85
CA LYS A 111 -4.65 -1.05 -12.25
C LYS A 111 -5.55 -2.28 -12.40
N VAL A 112 -5.42 -3.27 -11.52
CA VAL A 112 -6.31 -4.44 -11.50
C VAL A 112 -7.72 -4.06 -11.04
N LEU A 113 -7.85 -3.16 -10.06
CA LEU A 113 -9.14 -2.61 -9.65
C LEU A 113 -9.79 -1.80 -10.77
N GLU A 114 -9.01 -1.00 -11.50
CA GLU A 114 -9.47 -0.25 -12.67
C GLU A 114 -9.94 -1.17 -13.81
N MET A 115 -9.20 -2.23 -14.09
CA MET A 115 -9.61 -3.27 -15.05
C MET A 115 -10.92 -3.95 -14.64
N TYR A 116 -11.10 -4.29 -13.36
CA TYR A 116 -12.34 -4.89 -12.85
C TYR A 116 -13.54 -3.94 -12.96
N LEU A 117 -13.36 -2.67 -12.58
CA LEU A 117 -14.40 -1.64 -12.69
C LEU A 117 -14.79 -1.41 -14.17
N GLN A 118 -13.81 -1.43 -15.07
CA GLN A 118 -14.02 -1.30 -16.51
C GLN A 118 -14.73 -2.52 -17.11
N GLU A 119 -14.37 -3.75 -16.70
CA GLU A 119 -15.02 -4.97 -17.16
C GLU A 119 -16.47 -5.08 -16.67
N LYS A 120 -16.76 -4.68 -15.42
CA LYS A 120 -18.14 -4.59 -14.90
C LYS A 120 -18.96 -3.60 -15.72
N ASN A 121 -18.39 -2.46 -16.08
CA ASN A 121 -19.04 -1.46 -16.93
C ASN A 121 -19.27 -2.00 -18.35
N ASN A 122 -18.35 -2.82 -18.87
CA ASN A 122 -18.45 -3.45 -20.20
C ASN A 122 -19.52 -4.56 -20.25
N LYS A 123 -19.59 -5.42 -19.22
CA LYS A 123 -20.67 -6.45 -19.09
C LYS A 123 -22.06 -5.80 -18.96
N GLN A 124 -22.13 -4.66 -18.30
CA GLN A 124 -23.38 -3.90 -18.17
C GLN A 124 -23.78 -3.21 -19.48
N SER A 125 -22.80 -2.75 -20.29
CA SER A 125 -23.03 -2.25 -21.64
C SER A 125 -23.51 -3.34 -22.62
N ILE A 126 -22.93 -4.55 -22.54
CA ILE A 126 -23.32 -5.69 -23.38
C ILE A 126 -24.75 -6.15 -23.07
N SER A 127 -25.16 -6.12 -21.79
CA SER A 127 -26.54 -6.46 -21.39
C SER A 127 -27.62 -5.51 -21.93
N GLN A 128 -27.22 -4.32 -22.39
CA GLN A 128 -28.15 -3.29 -22.89
C GLN A 128 -28.24 -3.27 -24.43
N THR A 129 -27.26 -3.85 -25.14
CA THR A 129 -27.26 -3.98 -26.61
C THR A 129 -27.91 -5.27 -27.11
N ASP A 130 -27.95 -6.34 -26.30
CA ASP A 130 -28.55 -7.63 -26.69
C ASP A 130 -30.09 -7.67 -26.59
N LEU A 131 -30.76 -6.57 -26.24
CA LEU A 131 -32.22 -6.51 -26.13
C LEU A 131 -32.94 -6.01 -27.41
N VAL A 132 -32.21 -5.79 -28.50
CA VAL A 132 -32.81 -5.33 -29.78
C VAL A 132 -32.20 -6.04 -30.99
N GLU A 133 -32.10 -7.37 -30.99
CA GLU A 133 -32.15 -8.11 -32.26
C GLU A 133 -32.55 -9.59 -32.06
N SER A 134 -33.34 -10.09 -33.00
CA SER A 134 -33.76 -11.48 -33.22
C SER A 134 -34.92 -12.05 -32.38
N GLU A 135 -36.13 -11.68 -32.79
CA GLU A 135 -37.21 -12.67 -32.97
C GLU A 135 -36.86 -13.60 -34.16
N HIS A 136 -37.34 -14.85 -34.08
CA HIS A 136 -37.31 -15.95 -35.08
C HIS A 136 -36.05 -16.84 -35.19
N SER A 137 -36.12 -18.05 -34.63
CA SER A 137 -36.23 -19.35 -35.35
C SER A 137 -35.76 -20.53 -34.46
N GLU A 138 -36.42 -21.68 -34.64
CA GLU A 138 -36.41 -22.90 -33.82
C GLU A 138 -35.14 -23.78 -33.91
N ASP A 139 -35.01 -24.66 -32.91
CA ASP A 139 -34.26 -25.93 -32.82
C ASP A 139 -32.74 -25.97 -33.07
N THR A 140 -31.97 -26.37 -32.04
CA THR A 140 -31.02 -27.51 -32.06
C THR A 140 -30.25 -27.65 -30.72
N GLU A 141 -30.29 -28.87 -30.19
CA GLU A 141 -29.41 -29.55 -29.21
C GLU A 141 -28.86 -28.85 -27.96
N LYS A 142 -29.23 -29.44 -26.81
CA LYS A 142 -28.61 -29.25 -25.49
C LYS A 142 -27.14 -29.71 -25.51
N ALA A 143 -26.21 -28.77 -25.64
CA ALA A 143 -24.84 -28.98 -25.19
C ALA A 143 -24.79 -28.76 -23.66
N PHE A 144 -24.42 -29.82 -22.92
CA PHE A 144 -24.10 -29.73 -21.50
C PHE A 144 -22.95 -28.74 -21.30
N PRO A 145 -23.03 -27.75 -20.39
CA PRO A 145 -21.87 -26.97 -20.04
C PRO A 145 -20.88 -27.88 -19.29
N GLU A 146 -19.75 -28.17 -19.92
CA GLU A 146 -18.58 -28.81 -19.32
C GLU A 146 -18.27 -28.16 -17.96
N PRO A 147 -18.00 -28.96 -16.90
CA PRO A 147 -17.61 -28.40 -15.61
C PRO A 147 -16.21 -27.78 -15.76
N ASN A 148 -16.20 -26.45 -15.83
CA ASN A 148 -15.02 -25.58 -15.86
C ASN A 148 -13.90 -26.12 -14.94
N GLN A 149 -12.90 -26.80 -15.52
CA GLN A 149 -11.70 -27.24 -14.84
C GLN A 149 -10.90 -25.99 -14.43
N ARG A 150 -11.25 -25.40 -13.27
CA ARG A 150 -10.47 -24.33 -12.66
C ARG A 150 -9.03 -24.82 -12.50
N SER A 151 -8.09 -24.15 -13.15
CA SER A 151 -6.67 -24.46 -13.05
C SER A 151 -6.22 -24.39 -11.59
N ARG A 152 -5.25 -25.22 -11.19
CA ARG A 152 -4.72 -25.24 -9.82
C ARG A 152 -4.25 -23.85 -9.38
N GLU A 153 -3.80 -23.03 -10.32
CA GLU A 153 -3.41 -21.63 -10.19
C GLU A 153 -4.57 -20.75 -9.69
N GLN A 154 -5.75 -20.83 -10.33
CA GLN A 154 -6.95 -20.08 -9.89
C GLN A 154 -7.42 -20.46 -8.47
N ARG A 155 -7.06 -21.66 -7.99
CA ARG A 155 -7.38 -22.10 -6.61
C ARG A 155 -6.36 -21.61 -5.57
N LEU A 156 -5.13 -21.29 -5.97
CA LEU A 156 -4.05 -20.88 -5.06
C LEU A 156 -3.87 -19.36 -4.99
N LEU A 157 -4.20 -18.65 -6.07
CA LEU A 157 -4.10 -17.20 -6.19
C LEU A 157 -4.77 -16.45 -5.01
N PRO A 158 -6.00 -16.80 -4.56
CA PRO A 158 -6.64 -16.11 -3.43
C PRO A 158 -5.86 -16.20 -2.13
N TYR A 159 -5.26 -17.36 -1.86
CA TYR A 159 -4.48 -17.59 -0.65
C TYR A 159 -3.14 -16.88 -0.69
N MET A 160 -2.52 -16.81 -1.87
CA MET A 160 -1.26 -16.10 -2.07
C MET A 160 -1.44 -14.60 -1.86
N VAL A 161 -2.50 -14.02 -2.44
CA VAL A 161 -2.88 -12.61 -2.26
C VAL A 161 -3.14 -12.33 -0.78
N THR A 162 -4.01 -13.10 -0.12
CA THR A 162 -4.35 -12.88 1.31
C THR A 162 -3.13 -12.99 2.23
N ILE A 163 -2.18 -13.88 1.94
CA ILE A 163 -0.96 -14.02 2.76
C ILE A 163 -0.03 -12.84 2.54
N GLY A 164 0.16 -12.40 1.29
CA GLY A 164 0.97 -11.21 0.98
C GLY A 164 0.42 -9.97 1.66
N ASP A 165 -0.88 -9.75 1.49
CA ASP A 165 -1.62 -8.67 2.14
C ASP A 165 -1.49 -8.72 3.66
N GLY A 166 -1.62 -9.90 4.29
CA GLY A 166 -1.42 -10.04 5.74
C GLY A 166 0.01 -9.74 6.22
N ILE A 167 1.05 -9.93 5.38
CA ILE A 167 2.42 -9.54 5.74
C ILE A 167 2.60 -8.02 5.60
N HIS A 168 2.01 -7.43 4.57
CA HIS A 168 2.02 -5.98 4.34
C HIS A 168 1.30 -5.26 5.49
N ASN A 169 0.06 -5.65 5.78
CA ASN A 169 -0.75 -5.14 6.89
C ASN A 169 -0.02 -5.28 8.24
N PHE A 170 0.69 -6.37 8.49
CA PHE A 170 1.53 -6.54 9.67
C PHE A 170 2.65 -5.49 9.76
N ALA A 171 3.34 -5.23 8.64
CA ALA A 171 4.41 -4.24 8.57
C ALA A 171 3.89 -2.82 8.77
N ASP A 172 2.74 -2.49 8.19
CA ASP A 172 2.03 -1.23 8.42
C ASP A 172 1.63 -1.06 9.88
N GLY A 173 1.16 -2.14 10.50
CA GLY A 173 0.92 -2.21 11.94
C GLY A 173 2.15 -1.84 12.77
N LEU A 174 3.31 -2.45 12.46
CA LEU A 174 4.58 -2.12 13.11
C LEU A 174 4.92 -0.63 12.95
N ALA A 175 4.73 -0.09 11.74
CA ALA A 175 4.97 1.31 11.41
C ALA A 175 4.10 2.26 12.26
N ILE A 176 2.80 2.00 12.33
CA ILE A 176 1.84 2.76 13.16
C ILE A 176 2.23 2.68 14.64
N GLY A 177 2.55 1.48 15.13
CA GLY A 177 2.87 1.28 16.55
C GLY A 177 4.16 1.99 16.95
N ALA A 178 5.15 1.98 16.07
CA ALA A 178 6.39 2.71 16.26
C ALA A 178 6.18 4.24 16.21
N ALA A 179 5.32 4.73 15.32
CA ALA A 179 4.98 6.16 15.26
C ALA A 179 4.25 6.63 16.53
N PHE A 180 3.28 5.85 17.05
CA PHE A 180 2.60 6.17 18.31
C PHE A 180 3.50 6.07 19.53
N SER A 181 4.51 5.20 19.51
CA SER A 181 5.46 5.08 20.62
C SER A 181 6.39 6.29 20.73
N VAL A 182 6.61 6.94 19.58
CA VAL A 182 7.31 8.21 19.45
C VAL A 182 6.43 9.37 19.90
N SER A 183 5.29 9.62 19.25
CA SER A 183 4.37 10.70 19.60
C SER A 183 2.93 10.44 19.14
N TRP A 184 1.96 11.11 19.76
CA TRP A 184 0.55 11.03 19.35
C TRP A 184 0.31 11.62 17.96
N ASN A 185 1.01 12.71 17.61
CA ASN A 185 0.85 13.41 16.33
C ASN A 185 1.39 12.57 15.16
N SER A 186 2.60 12.03 15.28
CA SER A 186 3.17 11.12 14.27
C SER A 186 2.36 9.84 14.14
N GLY A 187 1.89 9.27 15.27
CA GLY A 187 1.00 8.10 15.24
C GLY A 187 -0.30 8.32 14.47
N LEU A 188 -0.98 9.46 14.68
CA LEU A 188 -2.18 9.82 13.93
C LEU A 188 -1.90 10.08 12.45
N ALA A 189 -0.83 10.80 12.14
CA ALA A 189 -0.43 11.09 10.77
C ALA A 189 -0.11 9.81 10.00
N THR A 190 0.66 8.91 10.61
CA THR A 190 0.99 7.59 10.06
C THR A 190 -0.27 6.74 9.86
N SER A 191 -1.18 6.71 10.84
CA SER A 191 -2.42 5.94 10.73
C SER A 191 -3.29 6.43 9.58
N LEU A 192 -3.37 7.76 9.38
CA LEU A 192 -4.10 8.35 8.26
C LEU A 192 -3.42 8.02 6.93
N ALA A 193 -2.09 8.08 6.87
CA ALA A 193 -1.32 7.75 5.67
C ALA A 193 -1.53 6.28 5.26
N VAL A 194 -1.35 5.36 6.21
CA VAL A 194 -1.62 3.92 6.02
C VAL A 194 -3.05 3.69 5.57
N PHE A 195 -4.04 4.28 6.25
CA PHE A 195 -5.43 4.16 5.82
C PHE A 195 -5.66 4.63 4.37
N CYS A 196 -4.99 5.71 3.96
CA CYS A 196 -5.12 6.28 2.64
C CYS A 196 -4.50 5.41 1.53
N HIS A 197 -3.45 4.64 1.81
CA HIS A 197 -2.89 3.71 0.82
C HIS A 197 -3.50 2.30 0.90
N GLU A 198 -3.90 1.83 2.08
CA GLU A 198 -4.51 0.51 2.29
C GLU A 198 -5.91 0.42 1.69
N LEU A 199 -6.71 1.49 1.77
CA LEU A 199 -8.06 1.50 1.18
C LEU A 199 -8.03 1.14 -0.33
N PRO A 200 -7.15 1.73 -1.17
CA PRO A 200 -6.91 1.27 -2.53
C PRO A 200 -6.49 -0.20 -2.66
N HIS A 201 -5.51 -0.66 -1.86
CA HIS A 201 -4.98 -2.03 -1.91
C HIS A 201 -6.04 -3.07 -1.57
N GLU A 202 -6.73 -2.89 -0.44
CA GLU A 202 -7.81 -3.76 0.04
C GLU A 202 -8.95 -3.89 -0.99
N LEU A 203 -9.29 -2.81 -1.69
CA LEU A 203 -10.31 -2.85 -2.75
C LEU A 203 -9.81 -3.60 -3.99
N GLY A 204 -8.54 -3.49 -4.34
CA GLY A 204 -7.89 -4.28 -5.39
C GLY A 204 -7.88 -5.77 -5.07
N ASP A 205 -7.51 -6.14 -3.84
CA ASP A 205 -7.49 -7.53 -3.37
C ASP A 205 -8.87 -8.13 -3.35
N PHE A 206 -9.86 -7.39 -2.84
CA PHE A 206 -11.24 -7.80 -2.91
C PHE A 206 -11.69 -8.08 -4.35
N ALA A 207 -11.29 -7.25 -5.32
CA ALA A 207 -11.60 -7.47 -6.73
C ALA A 207 -10.92 -8.74 -7.30
N ILE A 208 -9.65 -8.98 -6.95
CA ILE A 208 -8.89 -10.19 -7.35
C ILE A 208 -9.53 -11.46 -6.77
N LEU A 209 -9.94 -11.43 -5.51
CA LEU A 209 -10.60 -12.55 -4.83
C LEU A 209 -11.95 -12.89 -5.48
N LEU A 210 -12.75 -11.87 -5.84
CA LEU A 210 -13.99 -12.06 -6.58
C LEU A 210 -13.76 -12.62 -7.98
N HIS A 211 -12.75 -12.12 -8.70
CA HIS A 211 -12.40 -12.61 -10.03
C HIS A 211 -11.91 -14.08 -10.01
N SER A 212 -11.25 -14.48 -8.93
CA SER A 212 -10.87 -15.88 -8.66
C SER A 212 -12.07 -16.79 -8.33
N GLY A 213 -13.28 -16.24 -8.30
CA GLY A 213 -14.52 -16.98 -8.13
C GLY A 213 -14.86 -17.32 -6.68
N LEU A 214 -14.36 -16.54 -5.71
CA LEU A 214 -14.83 -16.58 -4.33
C LEU A 214 -16.16 -15.84 -4.19
N SER A 215 -16.98 -16.26 -3.22
CA SER A 215 -18.18 -15.50 -2.88
C SER A 215 -17.80 -14.22 -2.12
N VAL A 216 -18.61 -13.17 -2.27
CA VAL A 216 -18.44 -11.87 -1.60
C VAL A 216 -18.15 -12.02 -0.11
N LYS A 217 -18.90 -12.88 0.60
CA LYS A 217 -18.69 -13.12 2.03
C LYS A 217 -17.31 -13.72 2.32
N LYS A 218 -16.82 -14.64 1.49
CA LYS A 218 -15.51 -15.27 1.69
C LYS A 218 -14.38 -14.29 1.39
N ALA A 219 -14.49 -13.53 0.29
CA ALA A 219 -13.51 -12.51 -0.07
C ALA A 219 -13.38 -11.46 1.05
N LEU A 220 -14.51 -10.96 1.58
CA LEU A 220 -14.51 -9.99 2.67
C LEU A 220 -13.90 -10.54 3.97
N MET A 221 -14.15 -11.81 4.30
CA MET A 221 -13.56 -12.43 5.50
C MET A 221 -12.05 -12.66 5.36
N LEU A 222 -11.54 -12.87 4.13
CA LEU A 222 -10.11 -13.01 3.88
C LEU A 222 -9.40 -11.65 4.01
N ASN A 223 -9.90 -10.59 3.36
CA ASN A 223 -9.41 -9.22 3.55
C ASN A 223 -9.43 -8.80 5.02
N LEU A 224 -10.56 -9.00 5.71
CA LEU A 224 -10.63 -8.65 7.12
C LEU A 224 -9.63 -9.46 7.95
N GLY A 225 -9.40 -10.72 7.59
CA GLY A 225 -8.41 -11.58 8.24
C GLY A 225 -6.97 -11.10 8.07
N SER A 226 -6.59 -10.67 6.87
CA SER A 226 -5.27 -10.06 6.60
C SER A 226 -5.15 -8.70 7.28
N ALA A 227 -6.14 -7.82 7.20
CA ALA A 227 -6.14 -6.52 7.87
C ALA A 227 -5.92 -6.61 9.39
N LEU A 228 -6.44 -7.66 10.05
CA LEU A 228 -6.27 -7.85 11.50
C LEU A 228 -4.82 -8.10 11.93
N THR A 229 -3.94 -8.51 11.02
CA THR A 229 -2.51 -8.69 11.29
C THR A 229 -1.82 -7.36 11.65
N SER A 230 -2.35 -6.23 11.18
CA SER A 230 -1.87 -4.88 11.53
C SER A 230 -1.92 -4.62 13.04
N PHE A 231 -2.96 -5.08 13.73
CA PHE A 231 -3.04 -4.95 15.19
C PHE A 231 -1.92 -5.74 15.88
N ILE A 232 -1.51 -6.89 15.33
CA ILE A 232 -0.40 -7.68 15.88
C ILE A 232 0.90 -6.88 15.77
N GLY A 233 1.18 -6.31 14.60
CA GLY A 233 2.34 -5.43 14.38
C GLY A 233 2.33 -4.22 15.32
N LEU A 234 1.19 -3.54 15.42
CA LEU A 234 0.96 -2.39 16.29
C LEU A 234 1.35 -2.68 17.74
N TYR A 235 0.80 -3.74 18.33
CA TYR A 235 1.06 -4.07 19.72
C TYR A 235 2.50 -4.51 19.97
N ILE A 236 3.12 -5.22 19.03
CA ILE A 236 4.54 -5.58 19.12
C ILE A 236 5.39 -4.29 19.16
N ALA A 237 5.19 -3.35 18.23
CA ALA A 237 5.97 -2.12 18.19
C ALA A 237 5.77 -1.25 19.45
N LEU A 238 4.54 -1.15 19.96
CA LEU A 238 4.25 -0.40 21.19
C LEU A 238 4.94 -0.99 22.43
N THR A 239 5.04 -2.32 22.54
CA THR A 239 5.66 -2.98 23.71
C THR A 239 7.19 -2.87 23.74
N VAL A 240 7.83 -2.74 22.58
CA VAL A 240 9.30 -2.64 22.48
C VAL A 240 9.82 -1.26 22.91
N SER A 241 8.98 -0.21 22.84
CA SER A 241 9.41 1.20 22.96
C SER A 241 9.33 1.77 24.39
N THR A 242 10.13 1.28 25.33
CA THR A 242 10.01 1.64 26.76
C THR A 242 10.87 2.83 27.23
N ASP A 243 12.04 3.08 26.63
CA ASP A 243 12.96 4.16 27.01
C ASP A 243 13.28 5.15 25.88
N LEU A 244 13.82 6.33 26.22
CA LEU A 244 14.08 7.41 25.27
C LEU A 244 15.13 7.05 24.21
N ALA A 245 16.16 6.28 24.55
CA ALA A 245 17.16 5.85 23.59
C ALA A 245 16.51 4.89 22.58
N THR A 246 15.74 3.91 23.07
CA THR A 246 14.97 2.98 22.24
C THR A 246 13.98 3.72 21.34
N LYS A 247 13.32 4.79 21.81
CA LYS A 247 12.46 5.64 20.97
C LYS A 247 13.22 6.27 19.79
N GLN A 248 14.44 6.76 20.01
CA GLN A 248 15.26 7.33 18.93
C GLN A 248 15.70 6.26 17.91
N TRP A 249 16.06 5.07 18.37
CA TRP A 249 16.40 3.96 17.47
C TRP A 249 15.20 3.46 16.67
N ILE A 250 14.04 3.35 17.32
CA ILE A 250 12.78 3.00 16.66
C ILE A 250 12.41 4.08 15.65
N ALA A 251 12.48 5.37 16.01
CA ALA A 251 12.24 6.48 15.08
C ALA A 251 13.16 6.43 13.85
N ALA A 252 14.43 6.07 14.02
CA ALA A 252 15.36 5.90 12.91
C ALA A 252 14.93 4.75 11.97
N ILE A 253 14.56 3.59 12.52
CA ILE A 253 14.03 2.45 11.74
C ILE A 253 12.75 2.85 11.01
N THR A 254 11.80 3.47 11.71
CA THR A 254 10.51 3.91 11.17
C THR A 254 10.67 4.96 10.08
N SER A 255 11.59 5.91 10.24
CA SER A 255 11.92 6.87 9.20
C SER A 255 12.41 6.18 7.92
N GLY A 256 13.22 5.12 8.05
CA GLY A 256 13.66 4.31 6.92
C GLY A 256 12.49 3.58 6.25
N LEU A 257 11.62 2.98 7.05
CA LEU A 257 10.40 2.32 6.59
C LEU A 257 9.49 3.27 5.80
N PHE A 258 9.15 4.43 6.35
CA PHE A 258 8.29 5.41 5.68
C PHE A 258 8.87 5.95 4.39
N LEU A 259 10.19 6.15 4.33
CA LEU A 259 10.85 6.53 3.09
C LEU A 259 10.77 5.42 2.04
N TYR A 260 10.95 4.16 2.43
CA TYR A 260 10.83 3.03 1.51
C TYR A 260 9.39 2.89 0.98
N VAL A 261 8.39 2.78 1.86
CA VAL A 261 6.98 2.64 1.45
C VAL A 261 6.51 3.85 0.64
N GLY A 262 6.84 5.06 1.08
CA GLY A 262 6.44 6.28 0.39
C GLY A 262 7.08 6.41 -1.00
N LEU A 263 8.38 6.14 -1.15
CA LEU A 263 9.12 6.44 -2.38
C LEU A 263 9.32 5.24 -3.31
N ALA A 264 9.50 4.03 -2.78
CA ALA A 264 9.79 2.83 -3.57
C ALA A 264 8.53 2.07 -3.96
N ASP A 265 7.50 2.05 -3.10
CA ASP A 265 6.26 1.29 -3.33
C ASP A 265 5.14 2.20 -3.89
N MET A 266 4.82 3.28 -3.17
CA MET A 266 3.65 4.10 -3.50
C MET A 266 3.89 5.13 -4.62
N LEU A 267 5.07 5.75 -4.65
CA LEU A 267 5.37 6.78 -5.66
C LEU A 267 5.37 6.22 -7.11
N PRO A 268 5.92 5.03 -7.41
CA PRO A 268 5.83 4.45 -8.75
C PRO A 268 4.40 4.17 -9.19
N THR A 269 3.54 3.70 -8.27
CA THR A 269 2.11 3.46 -8.51
C THR A 269 1.38 4.74 -8.93
N MET A 270 1.75 5.87 -8.34
CA MET A 270 1.23 7.18 -8.72
C MET A 270 1.73 7.66 -10.10
N ILE A 271 3.00 7.40 -10.43
CA ILE A 271 3.62 7.85 -11.69
C ILE A 271 3.12 7.06 -12.89
N HIS A 272 2.91 5.76 -12.76
CA HIS A 272 2.54 4.86 -13.86
C HIS A 272 1.02 4.70 -14.06
N ALA A 273 0.19 5.44 -13.31
CA ALA A 273 -1.25 5.42 -13.45
C ALA A 273 -1.68 5.96 -14.84
N ASP A 274 -2.14 5.05 -15.71
CA ASP A 274 -2.64 5.39 -17.04
C ASP A 274 -3.96 6.17 -16.95
N ASN A 275 -4.01 7.35 -17.56
CA ASN A 275 -5.04 8.32 -17.22
C ASN A 275 -5.61 9.07 -18.42
N ARG A 276 -6.94 9.01 -18.55
CA ARG A 276 -7.69 9.75 -19.59
C ARG A 276 -7.62 11.27 -19.45
N ARG A 277 -7.26 11.80 -18.28
CA ARG A 277 -7.13 13.25 -17.98
C ARG A 277 -5.81 13.55 -17.27
N PRO A 278 -4.68 13.58 -17.99
CA PRO A 278 -3.35 13.64 -17.37
C PRO A 278 -3.13 14.90 -16.53
N TRP A 279 -3.61 16.07 -16.99
CA TRP A 279 -3.46 17.33 -16.25
C TRP A 279 -4.24 17.40 -14.94
N LEU A 280 -5.44 16.80 -14.91
CA LEU A 280 -6.26 16.77 -13.70
C LEU A 280 -5.61 15.86 -12.65
N MET A 281 -5.08 14.72 -13.08
CA MET A 281 -4.38 13.77 -12.21
C MET A 281 -3.07 14.37 -11.70
N PHE A 282 -2.29 15.02 -12.56
CA PHE A 282 -1.10 15.76 -12.14
C PHE A 282 -1.43 16.78 -11.05
N LEU A 283 -2.47 17.60 -11.22
CA LEU A 283 -2.87 18.58 -10.22
C LEU A 283 -3.32 17.92 -8.92
N LEU A 284 -4.06 16.82 -9.01
CA LEU A 284 -4.59 16.12 -7.85
C LEU A 284 -3.49 15.41 -7.04
N GLN A 285 -2.54 14.79 -7.73
CA GLN A 285 -1.37 14.14 -7.13
C GLN A 285 -0.47 15.16 -6.44
N ASN A 286 -0.20 16.30 -7.08
CA ASN A 286 0.56 17.37 -6.45
C ASN A 286 -0.20 17.97 -5.26
N LEU A 287 -1.53 18.12 -5.36
CA LEU A 287 -2.34 18.59 -4.25
C LEU A 287 -2.27 17.62 -3.06
N GLY A 288 -2.36 16.31 -3.30
CA GLY A 288 -2.21 15.29 -2.26
C GLY A 288 -0.83 15.33 -1.62
N LEU A 289 0.25 15.30 -2.41
CA LEU A 289 1.64 15.40 -1.91
C LEU A 289 1.86 16.65 -1.05
N LEU A 290 1.52 17.83 -1.59
CA LEU A 290 1.68 19.10 -0.90
C LEU A 290 0.80 19.20 0.35
N SER A 291 -0.40 18.64 0.31
CA SER A 291 -1.28 18.58 1.49
C SER A 291 -0.70 17.65 2.57
N GLY A 292 -0.12 16.51 2.20
CA GLY A 292 0.59 15.62 3.12
C GLY A 292 1.76 16.34 3.79
N TRP A 293 2.70 16.89 3.00
CA TRP A 293 3.81 17.68 3.56
C TRP A 293 3.32 18.88 4.38
N GLY A 294 2.27 19.56 3.93
CA GLY A 294 1.69 20.70 4.63
C GLY A 294 1.10 20.33 5.98
N ILE A 295 0.36 19.21 6.07
CA ILE A 295 -0.18 18.69 7.33
C ILE A 295 0.97 18.35 8.29
N LEU A 296 1.99 17.63 7.81
CA LEU A 296 3.13 17.22 8.65
C LEU A 296 4.02 18.40 9.06
N LEU A 297 4.21 19.38 8.19
CA LEU A 297 4.90 20.64 8.51
C LEU A 297 4.12 21.43 9.57
N LEU A 298 2.80 21.53 9.44
CA LEU A 298 1.96 22.17 10.45
C LEU A 298 2.05 21.42 11.78
N LEU A 299 2.00 20.09 11.78
CA LEU A 299 2.16 19.31 13.00
C LEU A 299 3.52 19.55 13.66
N SER A 300 4.60 19.53 12.88
CA SER A 300 5.96 19.81 13.36
C SER A 300 6.10 21.22 13.94
N LEU A 301 5.51 22.24 13.32
CA LEU A 301 5.58 23.63 13.80
C LEU A 301 4.71 23.90 15.04
N TYR A 302 3.58 23.19 15.18
CA TYR A 302 2.65 23.39 16.29
C TYR A 302 2.82 22.39 17.44
N GLU A 303 3.78 21.46 17.35
CA GLU A 303 4.05 20.46 18.38
C GLU A 303 4.35 21.10 19.76
N GLU A 304 5.06 22.22 19.79
CA GLU A 304 5.37 22.94 21.04
C GLU A 304 4.19 23.72 21.64
N ASN A 305 3.17 24.06 20.83
CA ASN A 305 2.00 24.81 21.28
C ASN A 305 0.85 23.91 21.77
N ILE A 306 0.92 22.60 21.54
CA ILE A 306 -0.13 21.62 21.85
C ILE A 306 0.25 20.73 23.05
N GLY A 307 1.45 20.90 23.63
CA GLY A 307 1.87 20.18 24.83
C GLY A 307 1.04 20.56 26.07
N PHE A 308 0.21 19.63 26.54
CA PHE A 308 -0.31 19.59 27.91
C PHE A 308 0.67 18.89 28.85
#